data_AF-A0A7J6V0V6-F1
#
_entry.id   AF-A0A7J6V0V6-F1
#
_cell.length_a   1.000
_cell.length_b   1.000
_cell.length_c   1.000
_cell.angle_alpha   90.00
_cell.angle_beta   90.00
_cell.angle_gamma   90.00
#
_symmetry.space_group_name_H-M   'P 1'
#
loop_
_entity.id
_entity.type
_entity.pdbx_description
1 polymer ?
#
loop_
_entity_poly.entity_id
_entity_poly.type
_entity_poly.pdbx_seq_one_letter_code
_entity_poly.pdbx_strand_id
1 'polypeptide(L)' 'MAKTSYARVCIEVDTKCTYPDHATVVLDEKRTFKIPFEYNRKPQKCARCDIFGHNNQNCPKLKEGKEKGRG' A
#
# COMPACT_ATOMS: atom_id res chain seq x y z
N MET A 1 1.36 -31.20 -15.48
CA MET A 1 1.48 -30.59 -14.14
C MET A 1 0.34 -29.58 -13.98
N ALA A 2 -0.55 -29.78 -13.02
CA ALA A 2 -1.67 -28.87 -12.78
C ALA A 2 -1.16 -27.59 -12.11
N LYS A 3 -1.53 -26.42 -12.66
CA LYS A 3 -1.20 -25.12 -12.08
C LYS A 3 -2.04 -24.93 -10.82
N THR A 4 -1.40 -24.70 -9.68
CA THR A 4 -2.10 -24.32 -8.46
C THR A 4 -2.75 -22.95 -8.68
N SER A 5 -4.08 -22.89 -8.59
CA SER A 5 -4.80 -21.62 -8.53
C SER A 5 -4.80 -21.14 -7.09
N TYR A 6 -4.51 -19.85 -6.90
CA TYR A 6 -4.61 -19.18 -5.61
C TYR A 6 -5.50 -17.96 -5.76
N ALA A 7 -6.30 -17.67 -4.73
CA ALA A 7 -7.08 -16.45 -4.66
C ALA A 7 -6.12 -15.26 -4.43
N ARG A 8 -6.45 -14.12 -5.04
CA ARG A 8 -5.76 -12.85 -4.83
C ARG A 8 -6.76 -11.86 -4.26
N VAL A 9 -6.35 -11.12 -3.24
CA VAL A 9 -7.18 -10.12 -2.57
C VAL A 9 -6.43 -8.79 -2.61
N CYS A 10 -7.14 -7.71 -2.94
CA CYS A 10 -6.64 -6.35 -2.80
C CYS A 10 -7.08 -5.81 -1.44
N ILE A 11 -6.16 -5.14 -0.75
CA ILE A 11 -6.42 -4.51 0.54
C ILE A 11 -6.11 -3.03 0.39
N GLU A 12 -7.08 -2.18 0.70
CA GLU A 12 -6.86 -0.75 0.82
C GLU A 12 -6.30 -0.43 2.21
N VAL A 13 -5.21 0.32 2.25
CA VAL A 13 -4.55 0.72 3.48
C VAL A 13 -4.32 2.21 3.50
N ASP A 14 -4.54 2.83 4.66
CA ASP A 14 -4.23 4.23 4.88
C ASP A 14 -2.70 4.45 4.81
N THR A 15 -2.27 5.62 4.35
CA THR A 15 -0.84 5.94 4.21
C THR A 15 -0.13 6.20 5.55
N LYS A 16 -0.88 6.27 6.64
CA LYS A 16 -0.41 6.29 8.03
C LYS A 16 -0.41 4.90 8.65
N CYS A 17 -0.99 3.90 7.99
CA CYS A 17 -1.04 2.54 8.49
C CYS A 17 0.38 1.96 8.55
N THR A 18 0.71 1.32 9.67
CA THR A 18 1.93 0.55 9.80
C THR A 18 1.77 -0.75 9.02
N TYR A 19 2.84 -1.25 8.39
CA TYR A 19 2.81 -2.53 7.68
C TYR A 19 2.64 -3.66 8.71
N PRO A 20 1.46 -4.30 8.83
CA PRO A 20 1.27 -5.36 9.80
C PRO A 20 2.16 -6.55 9.46
N ASP A 21 2.52 -7.32 10.48
CA ASP A 21 3.32 -8.53 10.36
C ASP A 21 2.46 -9.77 10.02
N HIS A 22 1.16 -9.74 10.33
CA HIS A 22 0.22 -10.82 10.04
C HIS A 22 -1.17 -10.31 9.62
N ALA A 23 -1.90 -11.11 8.86
CA ALA A 23 -3.33 -11.01 8.61
C ALA A 23 -4.09 -12.13 9.32
N THR A 24 -5.30 -11.80 9.77
CA THR A 24 -6.26 -12.79 10.28
C THR A 24 -7.28 -13.07 9.18
N VAL A 25 -7.36 -14.32 8.73
CA VAL A 25 -8.34 -14.78 7.75
C VAL A 25 -9.35 -15.67 8.45
N VAL A 26 -10.62 -15.24 8.43
CA VAL A 26 -11.75 -16.01 8.96
C VAL A 26 -12.48 -16.63 7.78
N LEU A 27 -12.49 -17.96 7.72
CA LEU A 27 -13.20 -18.69 6.66
C LEU A 27 -14.62 -19.06 7.10
N ASP A 28 -14.77 -19.45 8.38
CA ASP A 28 -16.02 -19.73 9.06
C ASP A 28 -15.83 -19.57 10.59
N GLU A 29 -16.89 -19.77 11.39
CA GLU A 29 -16.88 -19.60 12.85
C GLU A 29 -15.80 -20.43 13.58
N LYS A 30 -15.30 -21.50 12.95
CA LYS A 30 -14.34 -22.44 13.56
C LYS A 30 -12.97 -22.38 12.92
N ARG A 31 -12.81 -21.69 11.79
CA ARG A 31 -11.57 -21.66 11.00
C ARG A 31 -11.08 -20.23 10.83
N THR A 32 -10.21 -19.86 11.76
CA THR A 32 -9.45 -18.61 11.71
C THR A 32 -7.96 -18.93 11.58
N PHE A 33 -7.30 -18.31 10.60
CA PHE A 33 -5.88 -18.49 10.34
C PHE A 33 -5.15 -17.16 10.53
N LYS A 34 -3.96 -17.23 11.12
CA LYS A 34 -3.03 -16.09 11.17
C LYS A 34 -1.95 -16.32 10.13
N ILE A 35 -1.93 -15.48 9.09
CA ILE A 35 -1.02 -15.60 7.96
C ILE A 35 0.04 -14.50 8.08
N PRO A 36 1.34 -14.84 8.12
CA PRO A 36 2.39 -13.83 8.13
C PRO A 36 2.45 -13.10 6.79
N PHE A 37 2.77 -11.80 6.82
CA PHE A 37 2.97 -11.02 5.62
C PHE A 37 4.43 -11.09 5.16
N GLU A 38 4.62 -11.49 3.90
CA GLU A 38 5.89 -11.37 3.19
C GLU A 38 5.80 -10.23 2.16
N TYR A 39 6.55 -9.15 2.42
CA TYR A 39 6.55 -7.98 1.54
C TYR A 39 7.75 -8.02 0.60
N ASN A 40 7.53 -8.33 -0.68
CA ASN A 40 8.60 -8.32 -1.68
C ASN A 40 9.20 -6.93 -1.91
N ARG A 41 8.36 -5.89 -2.00
CA ARG A 41 8.77 -4.48 -2.06
C ARG A 41 7.71 -3.59 -1.43
N LYS A 42 8.06 -2.91 -0.34
CA LYS A 42 7.19 -1.92 0.29
C LYS A 42 7.14 -0.67 -0.61
N PRO A 43 5.94 -0.19 -1.01
CA PRO A 43 5.84 1.00 -1.83
C PRO A 43 6.39 2.22 -1.07
N GLN A 44 7.13 3.08 -1.78
CA GLN A 44 7.62 4.32 -1.20
C GLN A 44 6.45 5.27 -0.96
N LYS A 45 6.36 5.79 0.26
CA LYS A 45 5.43 6.86 0.63
C LYS A 45 6.09 8.21 0.43
N CYS A 46 5.40 9.12 -0.25
CA CYS A 46 5.79 10.52 -0.27
C CYS A 46 5.39 11.21 1.05
N ALA A 47 6.35 11.76 1.77
CA ALA A 47 6.10 12.50 3.02
C ALA A 47 5.49 13.90 2.81
N ARG A 48 5.42 14.38 1.56
CA ARG A 48 4.84 15.71 1.22
C ARG A 48 3.34 15.65 0.96
N CYS A 49 2.86 14.56 0.37
CA CYS A 49 1.46 14.43 -0.01
C CYS A 49 0.77 13.18 0.56
N ASP A 50 1.50 12.34 1.29
CA ASP A 50 1.00 11.10 1.88
C ASP A 50 0.34 10.16 0.85
N ILE A 51 0.97 10.02 -0.32
CA ILE A 51 0.55 9.10 -1.40
C ILE A 51 1.70 8.11 -1.67
N PHE A 52 1.35 6.87 -2.02
CA PHE A 52 2.31 5.85 -2.44
C PHE A 52 2.69 5.97 -3.91
N GLY A 53 3.90 5.53 -4.27
CA GLY A 53 4.33 5.39 -5.68
C GLY A 53 5.33 6.44 -6.16
N HIS A 54 5.73 7.38 -5.31
CA HIS A 54 6.82 8.32 -5.61
C HIS A 54 7.53 8.78 -4.33
N ASN A 55 8.72 9.35 -4.47
CA ASN A 55 9.50 9.90 -3.37
C ASN A 55 9.29 11.42 -3.24
N ASN A 56 9.88 12.05 -2.21
CA ASN A 56 9.73 13.49 -1.99
C ASN A 56 10.26 14.36 -3.13
N GLN A 57 11.25 13.88 -3.91
CA GLN A 57 11.86 14.63 -5.01
C GLN A 57 10.94 14.68 -6.25
N ASN A 58 10.18 13.61 -6.47
CA ASN A 58 9.29 13.46 -7.63
C ASN A 58 7.83 13.79 -7.32
N CYS A 59 7.55 14.47 -6.20
CA CYS A 59 6.17 14.74 -5.80
C CYS A 59 5.52 15.80 -6.71
N PRO A 60 4.31 15.54 -7.26
CA PRO A 60 3.63 16.47 -8.15
C PRO A 60 3.35 17.82 -7.49
N LYS A 61 3.10 17.81 -6.17
CA LYS A 61 2.93 19.04 -5.37
C LYS A 61 4.16 19.95 -5.35
N LEU A 62 5.37 19.48 -5.69
CA LEU A 62 6.52 20.39 -5.87
C LEU A 62 6.32 21.29 -7.08
N LYS A 63 5.73 20.75 -8.15
CA LYS A 63 5.57 21.46 -9.41
C LYS A 63 4.37 22.41 -9.36
N GLU A 64 3.35 22.08 -8.58
CA GLU A 64 2.17 22.93 -8.33
C GLU A 64 2.50 24.20 -7.52
N GLY A 65 3.66 24.27 -6.85
CA GLY A 65 4.13 25.46 -6.13
C GLY A 65 4.73 26.57 -7.01
N LYS A 66 4.83 26.39 -8.34
CA LYS A 66 5.41 27.39 -9.26
C LYS A 66 4.42 28.05 -10.23
N GLU A 67 3.12 27.81 -10.10
CA GLU A 67 2.10 28.43 -10.97
C GLU A 67 0.96 29.08 -10.16
N LYS A 68 1.31 30.09 -9.34
CA LYS A 68 0.38 31.16 -8.94
C LYS A 68 1.09 32.50 -9.04
N GLY A 69 1.19 32.99 -10.26
CA GLY A 69 1.81 34.27 -10.60
C GLY A 69 1.74 34.53 -12.10
N ARG A 70 0.52 34.54 -12.67
CA ARG A 70 0.26 35.08 -14.00
C ARG A 70 -0.64 36.30 -13.83
N GLY A 71 0.00 37.44 -13.58
CA GLY A 71 -0.45 38.73 -14.09
C GLY A 71 0.07 38.89 -15.51
#